data_AF-A0A2G5M2S5-F1
#
_entry.id   AF-A0A2G5M2S5-F1
#
_cell.length_a   1.000
_cell.length_b   1.000
_cell.length_c   1.000
_cell.angle_alpha   90.00
_cell.angle_beta   90.00
_cell.angle_gamma   90.00
#
_symmetry.space_group_name_H-M   'P 1'
#
loop_
_entity.id
_entity.type
_entity.pdbx_description
1 polymer ?
#
loop_
_entity_poly.entity_id
_entity_poly.type
_entity_poly.pdbx_seq_one_letter_code
_entity_poly.pdbx_strand_id
1 'polypeptide(L)'
;MEFTDPKVQSALIAAAVTIATLLLRAITKPIWERNFHKFKLESDYTYDQRKKIKEAISKYKVPLLNSAESLNHRLWNFSKNAPQAWHIQRDGENISDKYYLLSFCYRFLLFFSLCRKIDLELVYLDSTVSTKKDLDFLKYLKFFPQIFSDTEIFAGTGYNPSVATDHFFSDEFRELVREMSSDDRMLSYSEFKKKVEEKEFTHLITYFSGISVDHSCLRWHVLNSFHFILMAFLNDYGYDFQKTSKEKISDLAKSLPSNRLIKNAYTFIERACLNNNKEVRNAVSVLSSV
;
A
#
# COMPACT_ATOMS: atom_id res chain seq x y z
N MET A 1 61.98 34.22 -48.65
CA MET A 1 60.99 35.02 -47.90
C MET A 1 61.16 34.64 -46.45
N GLU A 2 61.85 35.45 -45.67
CA GLU A 2 62.08 35.14 -44.26
C GLU A 2 60.77 35.30 -43.49
N PHE A 3 60.30 34.22 -42.86
CA PHE A 3 59.12 34.18 -41.99
C PHE A 3 59.40 34.86 -40.63
N THR A 4 60.09 36.00 -40.63
CA THR A 4 60.56 36.70 -39.42
C THR A 4 59.83 38.01 -39.15
N ASP A 5 58.97 38.50 -40.06
CA ASP A 5 58.11 39.66 -39.77
C ASP A 5 57.10 39.28 -38.66
N PRO A 6 57.12 39.97 -37.51
CA PRO A 6 56.21 39.71 -36.39
C PRO A 6 54.73 39.75 -36.77
N LYS A 7 54.35 40.53 -37.79
CA LYS A 7 52.97 40.60 -38.30
C LYS A 7 52.58 39.34 -39.08
N VAL A 8 53.51 38.75 -39.82
CA VAL A 8 53.28 37.51 -40.58
C VAL A 8 53.21 36.31 -39.63
N GLN A 9 54.07 36.28 -38.61
CA GLN A 9 54.01 35.25 -37.56
C GLN A 9 52.72 35.32 -36.75
N SER A 10 52.27 36.52 -36.34
CA SER A 10 51.03 36.67 -35.60
C SER A 10 49.80 36.27 -36.42
N ALA A 11 49.77 36.60 -37.72
CA ALA A 11 48.73 36.18 -38.65
C ALA A 11 48.68 34.65 -38.83
N LEU A 12 49.83 33.99 -38.95
CA LEU A 12 49.92 32.53 -39.05
C LEU A 12 49.45 31.82 -37.77
N ILE A 13 49.84 32.34 -36.59
CA ILE A 13 49.38 31.81 -35.30
C ILE A 13 47.87 31.99 -35.17
N ALA A 14 47.32 33.16 -35.50
CA ALA A 14 45.88 33.42 -35.45
C ALA A 14 45.10 32.49 -36.39
N ALA A 15 45.59 32.27 -37.61
CA ALA A 15 45.00 31.32 -38.55
C ALA A 15 45.03 29.88 -38.00
N ALA A 16 46.17 29.44 -37.45
CA ALA A 16 46.32 28.12 -36.86
C ALA A 16 45.38 27.90 -35.65
N VAL A 17 45.28 28.89 -34.76
CA VAL A 17 44.35 28.86 -33.61
C VAL A 17 42.90 28.81 -34.09
N THR A 18 42.54 29.56 -35.13
CA THR A 18 41.18 29.56 -35.71
C THR A 18 40.84 28.19 -36.31
N ILE A 19 41.76 27.59 -37.06
CA ILE A 19 41.58 26.25 -37.63
C ILE A 19 41.47 25.21 -36.51
N ALA A 20 42.36 25.27 -35.52
CA ALA A 20 42.35 24.35 -34.39
C ALA A 20 41.04 24.45 -33.59
N THR A 21 40.57 25.66 -33.29
CA THR A 21 39.30 25.87 -32.58
C THR A 21 38.09 25.42 -33.41
N LEU A 22 38.09 25.63 -34.73
CA LEU A 22 37.06 25.11 -35.63
C LEU A 22 37.01 23.58 -35.62
N LEU A 23 38.17 22.91 -35.74
CA LEU A 23 38.26 21.45 -35.70
C LEU A 23 37.83 20.90 -34.34
N LEU A 24 38.30 21.51 -33.25
CA LEU A 24 37.93 21.12 -31.89
C LEU A 24 36.43 21.25 -31.69
N ARG A 25 35.83 22.36 -32.14
CA ARG A 25 34.38 22.60 -32.05
C ARG A 25 33.60 21.64 -32.94
N ALA A 26 34.07 21.33 -34.15
CA ALA A 26 33.43 20.40 -35.06
C ALA A 26 33.36 18.97 -34.49
N ILE A 27 34.35 18.56 -33.70
CA ILE A 27 34.39 17.23 -33.05
C ILE A 27 33.63 17.25 -31.72
N THR A 28 33.91 18.23 -30.86
CA THR A 28 33.36 18.25 -29.49
C THR A 28 31.87 18.61 -29.45
N LYS A 29 31.41 19.51 -30.32
CA LYS A 29 30.01 20.00 -30.31
C LYS A 29 29.02 18.87 -30.60
N PRO A 30 29.16 18.03 -31.65
CA PRO A 30 28.22 16.94 -31.90
C PRO A 30 28.21 15.88 -30.79
N ILE A 31 29.39 15.58 -30.21
CA ILE A 31 29.50 14.62 -29.09
C ILE A 31 28.77 15.17 -27.86
N TRP A 32 29.01 16.43 -27.52
CA TRP A 32 28.38 17.09 -26.38
C TRP A 32 26.87 17.23 -26.60
N GLU A 33 26.44 17.71 -27.77
CA GLU A 33 25.01 17.86 -28.11
C GLU A 33 24.28 16.52 -28.09
N ARG A 34 24.88 15.45 -28.63
CA ARG A 34 24.28 14.11 -28.59
C ARG A 34 24.14 13.58 -27.17
N ASN A 35 25.19 13.71 -26.36
CA ASN A 35 25.17 13.24 -24.97
C ASN A 35 24.21 14.07 -24.12
N PHE A 36 24.20 15.39 -24.29
CA PHE A 36 23.29 16.30 -23.60
C PHE A 36 21.84 16.04 -24.01
N HIS A 37 21.56 15.82 -25.30
CA HIS A 37 20.23 15.47 -25.78
C HIS A 37 19.75 14.14 -25.21
N LYS A 38 20.62 13.11 -25.17
CA LYS A 38 20.29 11.82 -24.56
C LYS A 38 19.98 11.98 -23.07
N PHE A 39 20.85 12.68 -22.34
CA PHE A 39 20.66 12.98 -20.92
C PHE A 39 19.35 13.74 -20.67
N LYS A 40 19.05 14.76 -21.48
CA LYS A 40 17.82 15.53 -21.38
C LYS A 40 16.59 14.67 -21.62
N LEU A 41 16.58 13.84 -22.66
CA LEU A 41 15.48 12.91 -22.93
C LEU A 41 15.25 11.93 -21.78
N GLU A 42 16.30 11.33 -21.23
CA GLU A 42 16.22 10.40 -20.09
C GLU A 42 15.69 11.11 -18.83
N SER A 43 16.15 12.34 -18.59
CA SER A 43 15.69 13.16 -17.48
C SER A 43 14.21 13.54 -17.62
N ASP A 44 13.80 14.03 -18.79
CA ASP A 44 12.41 14.43 -19.07
C ASP A 44 11.47 13.21 -18.97
N TYR A 45 11.88 12.06 -19.54
CA TYR A 45 11.13 10.82 -19.41
C TYR A 45 10.96 10.39 -17.95
N THR A 46 12.06 10.37 -17.18
CA THR A 46 12.02 9.99 -15.76
C THR A 46 11.13 10.93 -14.95
N TYR A 47 11.21 12.23 -15.22
CA TYR A 47 10.37 13.24 -14.59
C TYR A 47 8.87 13.01 -14.91
N ASP A 48 8.54 12.79 -16.17
CA ASP A 48 7.16 12.56 -16.60
C ASP A 48 6.57 11.27 -16.01
N GLN A 49 7.33 10.19 -15.93
CA GLN A 49 6.87 8.95 -15.29
C GLN A 49 6.64 9.14 -13.78
N ARG A 50 7.58 9.80 -13.09
CA ARG A 50 7.42 10.11 -11.65
C ARG A 50 6.22 11.00 -11.39
N LYS A 51 5.98 11.98 -12.27
CA LYS A 51 4.84 12.87 -12.18
C LYS A 51 3.52 12.10 -12.27
N LYS A 52 3.38 11.21 -13.27
CA LYS A 52 2.19 10.35 -13.43
C LYS A 52 1.91 9.50 -12.19
N ILE A 53 2.95 8.88 -11.62
CA ILE A 53 2.82 8.08 -10.38
C ILE A 53 2.32 8.95 -9.24
N LYS A 54 2.93 10.13 -9.04
CA LYS A 54 2.52 11.04 -7.97
C LYS A 54 1.11 11.57 -8.16
N GLU A 55 0.69 11.85 -9.39
CA GLU A 55 -0.68 12.28 -9.70
C GLU A 55 -1.69 11.17 -9.38
N ALA A 56 -1.44 9.93 -9.81
CA ALA A 56 -2.28 8.78 -9.50
C ALA A 56 -2.39 8.53 -7.99
N ILE A 57 -1.26 8.55 -7.26
CA ILE A 57 -1.26 8.42 -5.80
C ILE A 57 -2.04 9.59 -5.17
N SER A 58 -1.74 10.83 -5.56
CA SER A 58 -2.32 12.03 -4.93
C SER A 58 -3.84 12.11 -5.09
N LYS A 59 -4.37 11.62 -6.22
CA LYS A 59 -5.81 11.60 -6.52
C LYS A 59 -6.64 10.86 -5.44
N TYR A 60 -6.09 9.79 -4.86
CA TYR A 60 -6.81 8.95 -3.90
C TYR A 60 -6.11 8.78 -2.55
N LYS A 61 -4.91 9.35 -2.37
CA LYS A 61 -4.15 9.22 -1.13
C LYS A 61 -4.96 9.70 0.08
N VAL A 62 -5.59 10.87 0.00
CA VAL A 62 -6.36 11.42 1.14
C VAL A 62 -7.56 10.53 1.48
N PRO A 63 -8.44 10.15 0.53
CA PRO A 63 -9.48 9.15 0.78
C PRO A 63 -8.94 7.84 1.38
N LEU A 64 -7.84 7.29 0.84
CA LEU A 64 -7.23 6.07 1.35
C LEU A 64 -6.80 6.22 2.80
N LEU A 65 -6.04 7.27 3.13
CA LEU A 65 -5.57 7.52 4.49
C LEU A 65 -6.72 7.71 5.48
N ASN A 66 -7.78 8.43 5.07
CA ASN A 66 -8.96 8.61 5.91
C ASN A 66 -9.73 7.30 6.12
N SER A 67 -9.83 6.45 5.09
CA SER A 67 -10.45 5.13 5.22
C SER A 67 -9.62 4.18 6.09
N ALA A 68 -8.28 4.23 5.95
CA ALA A 68 -7.33 3.48 6.76
C ALA A 68 -7.44 3.89 8.23
N GLU A 69 -7.51 5.18 8.53
CA GLU A 69 -7.66 5.65 9.91
C GLU A 69 -9.04 5.29 10.51
N SER A 70 -10.11 5.40 9.71
CA SER A 70 -11.45 4.97 10.13
C SER A 70 -11.51 3.47 10.47
N LEU A 71 -10.82 2.64 9.68
CA LEU A 71 -10.67 1.21 9.91
C LEU A 71 -9.75 0.93 11.11
N ASN A 72 -8.62 1.63 11.24
CA ASN A 72 -7.72 1.57 12.39
C ASN A 72 -8.49 1.82 13.70
N HIS A 73 -9.26 2.91 13.79
CA HIS A 73 -10.13 3.17 14.94
C HIS A 73 -11.15 2.05 15.21
N ARG A 74 -11.71 1.44 14.15
CA ARG A 74 -12.62 0.29 14.30
C ARG A 74 -11.89 -0.91 14.90
N LEU A 75 -10.68 -1.21 14.43
CA LEU A 75 -9.86 -2.33 14.93
C LEU A 75 -9.41 -2.12 16.38
N TRP A 76 -9.05 -0.89 16.74
CA TRP A 76 -8.79 -0.51 18.13
C TRP A 76 -10.00 -0.72 19.02
N ASN A 77 -11.17 -0.27 18.57
CA ASN A 77 -12.41 -0.45 19.30
C ASN A 77 -12.76 -1.95 19.42
N PHE A 78 -12.59 -2.71 18.35
CA PHE A 78 -12.87 -4.15 18.30
C PHE A 78 -11.97 -4.94 19.24
N SER A 79 -10.67 -4.66 19.23
CA SER A 79 -9.67 -5.26 20.13
C SER A 79 -10.05 -5.15 21.62
N LYS A 80 -10.75 -4.07 22.01
CA LYS A 80 -11.18 -3.82 23.39
C LYS A 80 -12.58 -4.36 23.69
N ASN A 81 -13.46 -4.42 22.70
CA ASN A 81 -14.89 -4.65 22.89
C ASN A 81 -15.42 -5.94 22.26
N ALA A 82 -14.59 -6.79 21.66
CA ALA A 82 -15.01 -8.10 21.17
C ALA A 82 -15.77 -8.94 22.22
N PRO A 83 -15.43 -8.90 23.53
CA PRO A 83 -16.21 -9.58 24.58
C PRO A 83 -17.68 -9.15 24.67
N GLN A 84 -18.02 -7.94 24.20
CA GLN A 84 -19.40 -7.45 24.18
C GLN A 84 -20.26 -8.09 23.09
N ALA A 85 -19.65 -8.86 22.18
CA ALA A 85 -20.32 -9.59 21.11
C ALA A 85 -21.20 -8.72 20.18
N TRP A 86 -20.94 -7.42 20.07
CA TRP A 86 -21.70 -6.51 19.19
C TRP A 86 -21.51 -6.81 17.70
N HIS A 87 -20.43 -7.49 17.35
CA HIS A 87 -20.15 -7.97 15.99
C HIS A 87 -20.86 -9.28 15.66
N ILE A 88 -21.45 -9.98 16.62
CA ILE A 88 -22.09 -11.28 16.38
C ILE A 88 -23.52 -11.06 15.88
N GLN A 89 -23.78 -11.61 14.70
CA GLN A 89 -25.11 -11.85 14.14
C GLN A 89 -25.68 -13.14 14.73
N ARG A 90 -26.81 -13.06 15.42
CA ARG A 90 -27.54 -14.22 15.96
C ARG A 90 -28.70 -14.58 15.05
N ASP A 91 -29.17 -15.81 15.16
CA ASP A 91 -30.29 -16.32 14.39
C ASP A 91 -31.56 -15.48 14.66
N GLY A 92 -32.25 -15.13 13.57
CA GLY A 92 -33.49 -14.34 13.61
C GLY A 92 -33.31 -12.82 13.77
N GLU A 93 -32.09 -12.32 13.98
CA GLU A 93 -31.84 -10.88 14.01
C GLU A 93 -31.80 -10.30 12.58
N ASN A 94 -32.32 -9.09 12.39
CA ASN A 94 -32.14 -8.40 11.13
C ASN A 94 -30.72 -7.80 11.07
N ILE A 95 -29.95 -8.19 10.05
CA ILE A 95 -28.59 -7.69 9.83
C ILE A 95 -28.56 -6.16 9.69
N SER A 96 -29.60 -5.57 9.11
CA SER A 96 -29.77 -4.12 8.97
C SER A 96 -29.78 -3.37 10.32
N ASP A 97 -30.06 -4.05 11.43
CA ASP A 97 -30.06 -3.46 12.76
C ASP A 97 -28.70 -3.57 13.47
N LYS A 98 -27.77 -4.37 12.93
CA LYS A 98 -26.42 -4.57 13.51
C LYS A 98 -25.44 -3.48 13.09
N TYR A 99 -25.63 -2.28 13.64
CA TYR A 99 -24.75 -1.14 13.36
C TYR A 99 -23.25 -1.47 13.53
N TYR A 100 -22.87 -2.15 14.61
CA TYR A 100 -21.46 -2.43 14.89
C TYR A 100 -20.82 -3.31 13.80
N LEU A 101 -21.46 -4.45 13.50
CA LEU A 101 -21.02 -5.39 12.47
C LEU A 101 -21.00 -4.73 11.09
N LEU A 102 -22.09 -4.07 10.70
CA LEU A 102 -22.21 -3.41 9.39
C LEU A 102 -21.19 -2.29 9.20
N SER A 103 -21.00 -1.46 10.23
CA SER A 103 -19.99 -0.39 10.15
C SER A 103 -18.57 -0.93 10.14
N PHE A 104 -18.32 -2.13 10.67
CA PHE A 104 -17.05 -2.82 10.51
C PHE A 104 -16.86 -3.30 9.07
N CYS A 105 -17.80 -4.08 8.55
CA CYS A 105 -17.80 -4.57 7.16
C CYS A 105 -17.62 -3.41 6.16
N TYR A 106 -18.36 -2.31 6.34
CA TYR A 106 -18.27 -1.13 5.50
C TYR A 106 -16.86 -0.51 5.48
N ARG A 107 -16.28 -0.25 6.66
CA ARG A 107 -14.95 0.39 6.76
C ARG A 107 -13.86 -0.50 6.18
N PHE A 108 -14.00 -1.80 6.38
CA PHE A 108 -13.11 -2.80 5.79
C PHE A 108 -13.18 -2.74 4.27
N LEU A 109 -14.37 -2.91 3.67
CA LEU A 109 -14.49 -2.89 2.21
C LEU A 109 -14.15 -1.54 1.58
N LEU A 110 -14.50 -0.43 2.22
CA LEU A 110 -14.16 0.91 1.73
C LEU A 110 -12.64 1.09 1.60
N PHE A 111 -11.88 0.65 2.62
CA PHE A 111 -10.43 0.70 2.58
C PHE A 111 -9.85 -0.14 1.44
N PHE A 112 -10.33 -1.38 1.28
CA PHE A 112 -9.86 -2.26 0.21
C PHE A 112 -10.27 -1.77 -1.19
N SER A 113 -11.44 -1.13 -1.32
CA SER A 113 -11.90 -0.56 -2.60
C SER A 113 -11.03 0.60 -3.04
N LEU A 114 -10.60 1.44 -2.09
CA LEU A 114 -9.64 2.51 -2.35
C LEU A 114 -8.24 1.97 -2.68
N CYS A 115 -7.78 0.91 -1.99
CA CYS A 115 -6.54 0.22 -2.35
C CYS A 115 -6.57 -0.28 -3.79
N ARG A 116 -7.66 -0.95 -4.17
CA ARG A 116 -7.88 -1.46 -5.53
C ARG A 116 -7.91 -0.35 -6.56
N LYS A 117 -8.61 0.75 -6.28
CA LYS A 117 -8.71 1.88 -7.22
C LYS A 117 -7.35 2.47 -7.55
N ILE A 118 -6.50 2.63 -6.53
CA ILE A 118 -5.13 3.12 -6.73
C ILE A 118 -4.27 2.08 -7.47
N ASP A 119 -4.33 0.81 -7.08
CA ASP A 119 -3.55 -0.25 -7.74
C ASP A 119 -3.84 -0.33 -9.25
N LEU A 120 -5.10 -0.14 -9.66
CA LEU A 120 -5.50 -0.11 -11.07
C LEU A 120 -4.95 1.12 -11.83
N GLU A 121 -4.81 2.27 -11.19
CA GLU A 121 -4.19 3.46 -11.84
C GLU A 121 -2.66 3.39 -11.85
N LEU A 122 -2.06 2.61 -10.95
CA LEU A 122 -0.61 2.41 -10.86
C LEU A 122 -0.08 1.31 -11.79
N VAL A 123 -0.90 0.80 -12.73
CA VAL A 123 -0.48 -0.21 -13.74
C VAL A 123 0.72 0.26 -14.59
N TYR A 124 0.89 1.57 -14.77
CA TYR A 124 1.99 2.16 -15.53
C TYR A 124 3.27 2.42 -14.71
N LEU A 125 3.32 1.94 -13.47
CA LEU A 125 4.47 2.19 -12.59
C LEU A 125 5.67 1.36 -13.02
N ASP A 126 6.62 2.01 -13.70
CA ASP A 126 7.92 1.43 -14.00
C ASP A 126 8.83 1.48 -12.75
N SER A 127 9.23 0.31 -12.29
CA SER A 127 10.10 0.14 -11.11
C SER A 127 11.47 0.81 -11.24
N THR A 128 11.96 1.04 -12.47
CA THR A 128 13.28 1.65 -12.73
C THR A 128 13.30 3.15 -12.49
N VAL A 129 12.15 3.82 -12.61
CA VAL A 129 12.00 5.28 -12.45
C VAL A 129 11.35 5.68 -11.11
N SER A 130 10.73 4.72 -10.42
CA SER A 130 9.98 4.93 -9.19
C SER A 130 10.88 5.17 -7.97
N THR A 131 10.43 6.01 -7.03
CA THR A 131 11.17 6.16 -5.77
C THR A 131 10.91 4.97 -4.85
N LYS A 132 11.82 4.73 -3.89
CA LYS A 132 11.60 3.71 -2.85
C LYS A 132 10.27 3.89 -2.13
N LYS A 133 9.86 5.14 -1.84
CA LYS A 133 8.62 5.43 -1.13
C LYS A 133 7.37 5.09 -1.97
N ASP A 134 7.43 5.27 -3.28
CA ASP A 134 6.34 4.89 -4.19
C ASP A 134 6.24 3.36 -4.30
N LEU A 135 7.38 2.68 -4.39
CA LEU A 135 7.44 1.21 -4.42
C LEU A 135 6.93 0.59 -3.12
N ASP A 136 7.34 1.11 -1.97
CA ASP A 136 6.86 0.62 -0.68
C ASP A 136 5.35 0.85 -0.51
N PHE A 137 4.81 1.95 -1.05
CA PHE A 137 3.38 2.23 -1.04
C PHE A 137 2.62 1.19 -1.87
N LEU A 138 3.10 0.90 -3.09
CA LEU A 138 2.52 -0.13 -3.94
C LEU A 138 2.59 -1.52 -3.29
N LYS A 139 3.70 -1.85 -2.60
CA LYS A 139 3.82 -3.10 -1.86
C LYS A 139 2.74 -3.21 -0.78
N TYR A 140 2.49 -2.15 0.00
CA TYR A 140 1.37 -2.14 0.96
C TYR A 140 0.03 -2.43 0.26
N LEU A 141 -0.29 -1.72 -0.83
CA LEU A 141 -1.55 -1.88 -1.55
C LEU A 141 -1.76 -3.32 -2.04
N LYS A 142 -0.71 -3.96 -2.54
CA LYS A 142 -0.77 -5.36 -3.00
C LYS A 142 -0.78 -6.35 -1.84
N PHE A 143 -0.09 -6.03 -0.75
CA PHE A 143 0.05 -6.90 0.41
C PHE A 143 -1.23 -6.99 1.25
N PHE A 144 -1.93 -5.87 1.44
CA PHE A 144 -3.15 -5.85 2.26
C PHE A 144 -4.18 -6.92 1.87
N PRO A 145 -4.60 -7.07 0.60
CA PRO A 145 -5.59 -8.09 0.24
C PRO A 145 -5.03 -9.50 0.39
N GLN A 146 -3.73 -9.70 0.17
CA GLN A 146 -3.08 -11.02 0.31
C GLN A 146 -3.15 -11.54 1.74
N ILE A 147 -3.11 -10.68 2.76
CA ILE A 147 -3.25 -11.10 4.17
C ILE A 147 -4.55 -11.86 4.41
N PHE A 148 -5.62 -11.52 3.68
CA PHE A 148 -6.95 -12.10 3.85
C PHE A 148 -7.26 -13.21 2.83
N SER A 149 -6.42 -13.39 1.81
CA SER A 149 -6.70 -14.30 0.69
C SER A 149 -5.66 -15.37 0.43
N ASP A 150 -4.39 -15.15 0.79
CA ASP A 150 -3.34 -16.16 0.65
C ASP A 150 -3.33 -17.08 1.88
N THR A 151 -3.71 -18.33 1.67
CA THR A 151 -3.86 -19.35 2.72
C THR A 151 -2.53 -19.83 3.31
N GLU A 152 -1.39 -19.48 2.69
CA GLU A 152 -0.08 -19.77 3.26
C GLU A 152 0.10 -19.11 4.66
N ILE A 153 -0.68 -18.06 4.99
CA ILE A 153 -0.66 -17.45 6.33
C ILE A 153 -1.08 -18.46 7.41
N PHE A 154 -1.82 -19.51 7.07
CA PHE A 154 -2.25 -20.58 7.98
C PHE A 154 -1.34 -21.82 7.98
N ALA A 155 -0.19 -21.77 7.29
CA ALA A 155 0.74 -22.89 7.23
C ALA A 155 1.07 -23.43 8.64
N GLY A 156 1.01 -24.76 8.79
CA GLY A 156 1.31 -25.44 10.06
C GLY A 156 0.18 -25.43 11.11
N THR A 157 -1.00 -24.88 10.80
CA THR A 157 -2.15 -24.86 11.75
C THR A 157 -3.16 -26.00 11.56
N GLY A 158 -3.04 -26.78 10.47
CA GLY A 158 -4.05 -27.78 10.08
C GLY A 158 -5.28 -27.19 9.39
N TYR A 159 -5.28 -25.89 9.09
CA TYR A 159 -6.34 -25.21 8.34
C TYR A 159 -6.53 -25.80 6.94
N ASN A 160 -7.80 -25.99 6.53
CA ASN A 160 -8.12 -26.47 5.19
C ASN A 160 -8.26 -25.28 4.20
N PRO A 161 -7.33 -25.10 3.25
CA PRO A 161 -7.37 -23.99 2.31
C PRO A 161 -8.51 -24.09 1.28
N SER A 162 -9.14 -25.25 1.09
CA SER A 162 -10.25 -25.40 0.14
C SER A 162 -11.59 -24.91 0.66
N VAL A 163 -11.67 -24.52 1.94
CA VAL A 163 -12.88 -23.99 2.56
C VAL A 163 -12.58 -22.59 3.07
N ALA A 164 -13.34 -21.61 2.61
CA ALA A 164 -13.18 -20.21 2.97
C ALA A 164 -13.77 -19.91 4.36
N THR A 165 -13.35 -20.61 5.43
CA THR A 165 -13.81 -20.27 6.78
C THR A 165 -13.05 -19.07 7.35
N ASP A 166 -11.72 -19.04 7.25
CA ASP A 166 -10.89 -18.01 7.90
C ASP A 166 -10.15 -17.11 6.91
N HIS A 167 -10.50 -17.21 5.63
CA HIS A 167 -10.00 -16.38 4.54
C HIS A 167 -11.10 -16.07 3.51
N PHE A 168 -10.75 -15.26 2.50
CA PHE A 168 -11.55 -15.04 1.32
C PHE A 168 -10.82 -15.57 0.09
N PHE A 169 -11.49 -16.28 -0.81
CA PHE A 169 -10.90 -16.57 -2.10
C PHE A 169 -10.56 -15.28 -2.83
N SER A 170 -9.38 -15.21 -3.46
CA SER A 170 -8.84 -13.97 -4.04
C SER A 170 -9.78 -13.31 -5.06
N ASP A 171 -10.43 -14.11 -5.90
CA ASP A 171 -11.35 -13.59 -6.93
C ASP A 171 -12.66 -13.12 -6.30
N GLU A 172 -13.24 -13.88 -5.38
CA GLU A 172 -14.44 -13.47 -4.63
C GLU A 172 -14.18 -12.19 -3.82
N PHE A 173 -13.02 -12.07 -3.19
CA PHE A 173 -12.66 -10.86 -2.46
C PHE A 173 -12.54 -9.65 -3.38
N ARG A 174 -11.95 -9.83 -4.56
CA ARG A 174 -11.81 -8.76 -5.57
C ARG A 174 -13.17 -8.29 -6.08
N GLU A 175 -14.09 -9.22 -6.32
CA GLU A 175 -15.47 -8.91 -6.75
C GLU A 175 -16.24 -8.20 -5.64
N LEU A 176 -16.17 -8.69 -4.40
CA LEU A 176 -16.77 -8.06 -3.23
C LEU A 176 -16.28 -6.61 -3.03
N VAL A 177 -14.99 -6.37 -3.20
CA VAL A 177 -14.38 -5.04 -3.11
C VAL A 177 -14.82 -4.13 -4.26
N ARG A 178 -15.08 -4.70 -5.45
CA ARG A 178 -15.58 -3.95 -6.61
C ARG A 178 -17.00 -3.44 -6.39
N GLU A 179 -17.84 -4.19 -5.69
CA GLU A 179 -19.23 -3.80 -5.37
C GLU A 179 -19.35 -2.51 -4.55
N MET A 180 -18.26 -2.08 -3.88
CA MET A 180 -18.18 -0.79 -3.19
C MET A 180 -18.02 0.42 -4.11
N SER A 181 -17.87 0.21 -5.41
CA SER A 181 -17.66 1.26 -6.40
C SER A 181 -18.71 1.18 -7.51
N SER A 182 -19.31 2.33 -7.84
CA SER A 182 -20.25 2.50 -8.96
C SER A 182 -19.98 3.86 -9.59
N ASP A 183 -19.85 3.93 -10.91
CA ASP A 183 -19.70 5.18 -11.69
C ASP A 183 -18.74 6.19 -11.05
N ASP A 184 -17.51 5.72 -10.80
CA ASP A 184 -16.39 6.47 -10.21
C ASP A 184 -16.54 6.93 -8.76
N ARG A 185 -17.70 6.76 -8.12
CA ARG A 185 -17.92 7.07 -6.71
C ARG A 185 -17.91 5.83 -5.82
N MET A 186 -17.46 6.02 -4.58
CA MET A 186 -17.53 5.00 -3.53
C MET A 186 -18.90 5.02 -2.88
N LEU A 187 -19.44 3.85 -2.53
CA LEU A 187 -20.68 3.76 -1.79
C LEU A 187 -20.54 4.43 -0.41
N SER A 188 -21.53 5.24 -0.06
CA SER A 188 -21.74 5.70 1.31
C SER A 188 -22.17 4.56 2.22
N TYR A 189 -22.05 4.74 3.53
CA TYR A 189 -22.54 3.75 4.51
C TYR A 189 -24.03 3.44 4.34
N SER A 190 -24.85 4.46 4.05
CA SER A 190 -26.28 4.30 3.84
C SER A 190 -26.60 3.51 2.57
N GLU A 191 -25.81 3.68 1.50
CA GLU A 191 -25.95 2.88 0.27
C GLU A 191 -25.50 1.44 0.51
N PHE A 192 -24.36 1.22 1.17
CA PHE A 192 -23.89 -0.10 1.57
C PHE A 192 -24.93 -0.84 2.43
N LYS A 193 -25.52 -0.17 3.42
CA LYS A 193 -26.54 -0.75 4.30
C LYS A 193 -27.77 -1.26 3.53
N LYS A 194 -28.14 -0.63 2.42
CA LYS A 194 -29.26 -1.08 1.57
C LYS A 194 -28.93 -2.32 0.75
N LYS A 195 -27.64 -2.53 0.44
CA LYS A 195 -27.15 -3.67 -0.34
C LYS A 195 -26.70 -4.85 0.51
N VAL A 196 -26.49 -4.67 1.80
CA VAL A 196 -25.81 -5.69 2.63
C VAL A 196 -26.60 -7.00 2.81
N GLU A 197 -27.90 -6.98 2.48
CA GLU A 197 -28.75 -8.17 2.44
C GLU A 197 -28.60 -8.98 1.14
N GLU A 198 -27.88 -8.44 0.14
CA GLU A 198 -27.51 -9.16 -1.08
C GLU A 198 -26.55 -10.31 -0.75
N LYS A 199 -26.64 -11.41 -1.52
CA LYS A 199 -25.94 -12.67 -1.22
C LYS A 199 -24.42 -12.50 -1.20
N GLU A 200 -23.92 -11.59 -2.01
CA GLU A 200 -22.53 -11.21 -2.22
C GLU A 200 -21.83 -10.82 -0.91
N PHE A 201 -22.55 -10.21 0.05
CA PHE A 201 -21.98 -9.80 1.34
C PHE A 201 -22.08 -10.87 2.44
N THR A 202 -22.75 -11.99 2.19
CA THR A 202 -22.99 -13.04 3.19
C THR A 202 -21.69 -13.57 3.78
N HIS A 203 -20.70 -13.85 2.92
CA HIS A 203 -19.41 -14.38 3.37
C HIS A 203 -18.65 -13.36 4.24
N LEU A 204 -18.67 -12.08 3.86
CA LEU A 204 -18.07 -11.00 4.66
C LEU A 204 -18.70 -10.87 6.05
N ILE A 205 -20.03 -10.87 6.10
CA ILE A 205 -20.79 -10.76 7.35
C ILE A 205 -20.48 -11.97 8.24
N THR A 206 -20.50 -13.16 7.65
CA THR A 206 -20.17 -14.42 8.35
C THR A 206 -18.73 -14.42 8.85
N TYR A 207 -17.79 -13.90 8.06
CA TYR A 207 -16.38 -13.77 8.42
C TYR A 207 -16.23 -12.94 9.69
N PHE A 208 -16.73 -11.70 9.69
CA PHE A 208 -16.63 -10.79 10.83
C PHE A 208 -17.45 -11.25 12.02
N SER A 209 -18.67 -11.74 11.80
CA SER A 209 -19.55 -12.25 12.86
C SER A 209 -18.98 -13.48 13.56
N GLY A 210 -18.24 -14.33 12.84
CA GLY A 210 -17.63 -15.53 13.41
C GLY A 210 -16.27 -15.30 14.08
N ILE A 211 -15.81 -14.05 14.23
CA ILE A 211 -14.63 -13.79 15.06
C ILE A 211 -15.00 -14.05 16.53
N SER A 212 -14.24 -14.91 17.21
CA SER A 212 -14.55 -15.30 18.59
C SER A 212 -14.36 -14.13 19.57
N VAL A 213 -15.22 -14.07 20.59
CA VAL A 213 -15.23 -13.02 21.61
C VAL A 213 -13.98 -13.02 22.50
N ASP A 214 -13.31 -14.16 22.58
CA ASP A 214 -12.08 -14.43 23.33
C ASP A 214 -10.83 -14.37 22.45
N HIS A 215 -10.98 -14.01 21.17
CA HIS A 215 -9.89 -13.86 20.20
C HIS A 215 -9.10 -15.16 19.90
N SER A 216 -9.67 -16.33 20.16
CA SER A 216 -9.00 -17.63 19.97
C SER A 216 -9.01 -18.17 18.52
N CYS A 217 -9.78 -17.57 17.62
CA CYS A 217 -9.98 -18.05 16.24
C CYS A 217 -8.97 -17.49 15.22
N LEU A 218 -8.66 -18.23 14.16
CA LEU A 218 -7.67 -17.82 13.14
C LEU A 218 -7.99 -16.47 12.47
N ARG A 219 -9.28 -16.14 12.27
CA ARG A 219 -9.69 -14.81 11.74
C ARG A 219 -9.19 -13.66 12.57
N TRP A 220 -9.27 -13.78 13.90
CA TRP A 220 -8.73 -12.77 14.81
C TRP A 220 -7.23 -12.63 14.60
N HIS A 221 -6.51 -13.75 14.50
CA HIS A 221 -5.06 -13.76 14.36
C HIS A 221 -4.60 -13.09 13.05
N VAL A 222 -5.33 -13.29 11.95
CA VAL A 222 -5.13 -12.58 10.68
C VAL A 222 -5.42 -11.09 10.84
N LEU A 223 -6.61 -10.75 11.36
CA LEU A 223 -7.06 -9.38 11.55
C LEU A 223 -6.13 -8.58 12.48
N ASN A 224 -5.62 -9.22 13.53
CA ASN A 224 -4.66 -8.67 14.45
C ASN A 224 -3.34 -8.36 13.74
N SER A 225 -2.80 -9.30 12.96
CA SER A 225 -1.59 -9.06 12.16
C SER A 225 -1.79 -7.88 11.19
N PHE A 226 -2.93 -7.88 10.48
CA PHE A 226 -3.32 -6.77 9.60
C PHE A 226 -3.37 -5.42 10.33
N HIS A 227 -3.94 -5.36 11.53
CA HIS A 227 -4.04 -4.12 12.30
C HIS A 227 -2.67 -3.48 12.56
N PHE A 228 -1.66 -4.28 12.92
CA PHE A 228 -0.29 -3.78 13.13
C PHE A 228 0.34 -3.27 11.83
N ILE A 229 0.10 -3.95 10.71
CA ILE A 229 0.57 -3.52 9.39
C ILE A 229 -0.16 -2.24 8.94
N LEU A 230 -1.45 -2.09 9.26
CA LEU A 230 -2.23 -0.89 8.98
C LEU A 230 -1.71 0.32 9.78
N MET A 231 -1.36 0.13 11.06
CA MET A 231 -0.70 1.16 11.86
C MET A 231 0.67 1.54 11.29
N ALA A 232 1.45 0.58 10.82
CA ALA A 232 2.72 0.86 10.14
C ALA A 232 2.53 1.68 8.86
N PHE A 233 1.50 1.37 8.06
CA PHE A 233 1.14 2.13 6.88
C PHE A 233 0.75 3.58 7.21
N LEU A 234 -0.07 3.79 8.24
CA LEU A 234 -0.44 5.13 8.71
C LEU A 234 0.77 5.89 9.27
N ASN A 235 1.69 5.23 9.94
CA ASN A 235 2.92 5.86 10.43
C ASN A 235 3.84 6.36 9.31
N ASP A 236 3.88 5.66 8.17
CA ASP A 236 4.74 6.01 7.03
C ASP A 236 4.10 7.05 6.09
N TYR A 237 2.79 6.93 5.84
CA TYR A 237 2.08 7.73 4.82
C TYR A 237 1.05 8.72 5.36
N GLY A 238 0.56 8.51 6.59
CA GLY A 238 -0.47 9.31 7.22
C GLY A 238 0.00 10.67 7.73
N TYR A 239 -0.96 11.52 8.06
CA TYR A 239 -0.72 12.78 8.75
C TYR A 239 -0.25 12.54 10.19
N ASP A 240 0.40 13.52 10.81
CA ASP A 240 0.94 13.37 12.17
C ASP A 240 -0.11 12.97 13.21
N PHE A 241 -1.37 13.41 13.04
CA PHE A 241 -2.48 13.03 13.92
C PHE A 241 -3.01 11.60 13.70
N GLN A 242 -2.65 10.94 12.58
CA GLN A 242 -3.02 9.55 12.27
C GLN A 242 -1.94 8.56 12.74
N LYS A 243 -0.77 9.06 13.16
CA LYS A 243 0.34 8.20 13.58
C LYS A 243 0.10 7.63 14.96
N THR A 244 0.46 6.37 15.14
CA THR A 244 0.42 5.67 16.41
C THR A 244 1.84 5.54 16.97
N SER A 245 2.05 6.02 18.21
CA SER A 245 3.37 5.94 18.86
C SER A 245 3.75 4.49 19.18
N LYS A 246 5.06 4.24 19.31
CA LYS A 246 5.57 2.90 19.62
C LYS A 246 5.04 2.37 20.95
N GLU A 247 4.87 3.25 21.93
CA GLU A 247 4.33 2.94 23.26
C GLU A 247 2.89 2.43 23.13
N LYS A 248 2.03 3.15 22.38
CA LYS A 248 0.65 2.72 22.13
C LYS A 248 0.57 1.37 21.42
N ILE A 249 1.42 1.14 20.42
CA ILE A 249 1.50 -0.16 19.72
C ILE A 249 1.92 -1.27 20.69
N SER A 250 2.88 -1.00 21.58
CA SER A 250 3.32 -1.93 22.62
C SER A 250 2.23 -2.23 23.63
N ASP A 251 1.51 -1.21 24.10
CA ASP A 251 0.43 -1.39 25.07
C ASP A 251 -0.71 -2.22 24.46
N LEU A 252 -1.03 -2.02 23.18
CA LEU A 252 -1.97 -2.87 22.47
C LEU A 252 -1.50 -4.31 22.41
N ALA A 253 -0.26 -4.57 21.97
CA ALA A 253 0.26 -5.93 21.86
C ALA A 253 0.17 -6.67 23.20
N LYS A 254 0.59 -6.02 24.30
CA LYS A 254 0.52 -6.60 25.66
C LYS A 254 -0.90 -6.84 26.17
N SER A 255 -1.87 -6.07 25.69
CA SER A 255 -3.27 -6.21 26.09
C SER A 255 -4.02 -7.34 25.36
N LEU A 256 -3.41 -7.91 24.32
CA LEU A 256 -4.04 -8.88 23.44
C LEU A 256 -3.46 -10.29 23.66
N PRO A 257 -4.24 -11.35 23.39
CA PRO A 257 -3.74 -12.71 23.49
C PRO A 257 -2.70 -13.01 22.41
N SER A 258 -1.82 -13.98 22.70
CA SER A 258 -0.75 -14.41 21.81
C SER A 258 -1.26 -14.82 20.43
N ASN A 259 -0.63 -14.27 19.38
CA ASN A 259 -0.99 -14.54 18.00
C ASN A 259 -0.19 -15.72 17.41
N ARG A 260 -0.85 -16.88 17.30
CA ARG A 260 -0.33 -18.11 16.68
C ARG A 260 0.18 -17.96 15.23
N LEU A 261 -0.30 -16.96 14.48
CA LEU A 261 0.07 -16.76 13.07
C LEU A 261 1.24 -15.80 12.89
N ILE A 262 1.83 -15.28 13.97
CA ILE A 262 2.81 -14.21 13.87
C ILE A 262 4.05 -14.55 13.04
N LYS A 263 4.56 -15.79 13.16
CA LYS A 263 5.70 -16.28 12.37
C LYS A 263 5.36 -16.35 10.88
N ASN A 264 4.14 -16.77 10.56
CA ASN A 264 3.65 -16.83 9.18
C ASN A 264 3.44 -15.41 8.62
N ALA A 265 2.91 -14.49 9.44
CA ALA A 265 2.78 -13.08 9.10
C ALA A 265 4.15 -12.44 8.79
N TYR A 266 5.19 -12.76 9.56
CA TYR A 266 6.55 -12.31 9.27
C TYR A 266 7.04 -12.82 7.91
N THR A 267 6.86 -14.12 7.65
CA THR A 267 7.22 -14.73 6.36
C THR A 267 6.51 -14.05 5.19
N PHE A 268 5.24 -13.69 5.36
CA PHE A 268 4.43 -12.93 4.40
C PHE A 268 4.98 -11.53 4.15
N ILE A 269 5.37 -10.82 5.21
CA ILE A 269 5.97 -9.49 5.13
C ILE A 269 7.31 -9.53 4.38
N GLU A 270 8.09 -10.59 4.57
CA GLU A 270 9.35 -10.82 3.84
C GLU A 270 9.10 -11.11 2.36
N ARG A 271 8.14 -11.99 2.03
CA ARG A 271 7.73 -12.26 0.63
C ARG A 271 7.28 -10.99 -0.10
N ALA A 272 6.57 -10.11 0.61
CA ALA A 272 6.15 -8.81 0.09
C ALA A 272 7.27 -7.75 0.05
N CYS A 273 8.49 -8.07 0.51
CA CYS A 273 9.62 -7.15 0.60
C CYS A 273 9.34 -5.88 1.42
N LEU A 274 8.50 -6.01 2.46
CA LEU A 274 8.10 -4.93 3.37
C LEU A 274 8.91 -4.95 4.69
N ASN A 275 9.64 -6.02 4.98
CA ASN A 275 10.56 -6.13 6.12
C ASN A 275 11.67 -5.04 6.14
N ASN A 276 11.98 -4.45 4.99
CA ASN A 276 12.91 -3.33 4.87
C ASN A 276 12.32 -1.97 5.27
N ASN A 277 11.00 -1.87 5.44
CA ASN A 277 10.33 -0.66 5.92
C ASN A 277 10.48 -0.51 7.44
N LYS A 278 10.88 0.68 7.91
CA LYS A 278 11.13 0.95 9.33
C LYS A 278 9.88 0.77 10.18
N GLU A 279 8.74 1.29 9.73
CA GLU A 279 7.50 1.26 10.49
C GLU A 279 6.92 -0.16 10.56
N VAL A 280 7.08 -0.96 9.49
CA VAL A 280 6.75 -2.39 9.51
C VAL A 280 7.60 -3.12 10.54
N ARG A 281 8.93 -2.93 10.55
CA ARG A 281 9.79 -3.57 11.57
C ARG A 281 9.40 -3.17 12.98
N ASN A 282 9.07 -1.90 13.20
CA ASN A 282 8.60 -1.43 14.50
C ASN A 282 7.33 -2.17 14.92
N ALA A 283 6.32 -2.24 14.05
CA ALA A 283 5.06 -2.91 14.36
C ALA A 283 5.24 -4.42 14.61
N VAL A 284 6.02 -5.11 13.78
CA VAL A 284 6.22 -6.57 13.90
C VAL A 284 7.12 -6.95 15.07
N SER A 285 8.16 -6.16 15.36
CA SER A 285 9.02 -6.41 16.52
C SER A 285 8.23 -6.36 17.83
N VAL A 286 7.31 -5.41 17.94
CA VAL A 286 6.42 -5.28 19.10
C VAL A 286 5.46 -6.46 19.18
N LEU A 287 4.83 -6.83 18.06
CA LEU A 287 3.93 -7.98 18.01
C LEU A 287 4.65 -9.28 18.41
N SER A 288 5.94 -9.42 18.08
CA SER A 288 6.75 -10.62 18.35
C SER A 288 7.34 -10.66 19.76
N SER A 289 7.22 -9.58 20.52
CA SER A 289 7.77 -9.46 21.87
C SER A 289 6.76 -9.85 22.97
N VAL A 290 5.54 -10.26 22.58
CA VAL A 290 4.43 -10.65 23.45
C VAL A 290 3.99 -12.06 23.08
#